data_AF-A0A453Q9V1-F1
#
_entry.id   AF-A0A453Q9V1-F1
#
_cell.length_a   1.000
_cell.length_b   1.000
_cell.length_c   1.000
_cell.angle_alpha   90.00
_cell.angle_beta   90.00
_cell.angle_gamma   90.00
#
_symmetry.space_group_name_H-M   'P 1'
#
loop_
_entity.id
_entity.type
_entity.pdbx_description
1 polymer ?
#
loop_
_entity_poly.entity_id
_entity_poly.type
_entity_poly.pdbx_seq_one_letter_code
_entity_poly.pdbx_strand_id
1 'polypeptide(L)'
;MSAYYLEHANVDHIQKHFDDFEEEARSLLSLGLPIPAYDQVLKASHAFNILDSRGFVGVTERARYFGRMRSLARQCSQLWLKTREEIGYPLGTYQEANLVYPHVSEKLSRKEVLGQAQTFVLEIGTEELPPHDVVEATEQLEKSLVQILGKRRLSHGKVHTYGTPRRLAVVVENLCLKQMEEEVELRGPPVAKAFDQEGKPTKAAEGFCRKNNVPVDSLYKKIDGKTEYIYARVKESARYADEVLSEDLPTIISGISFPKSMRWNSNIVFSRPVRWIMALHGDLVVPFSFAGISSGSQSCGLRNSSLANFKVETAESYLHTVEKAGIVIDVQERRAKILDDSSTLARGVDGDFIAPDSLLQEVDFLFYFAYFYGLKLEIILKYLKPQLRLLILWRRLCPFLVDMMIPS
;
A
#
# COMPACT_ATOMS: atom_id res chain seq x y z
N MET A 1 -14.54 -21.31 -22.44
CA MET A 1 -15.08 -21.11 -21.07
C MET A 1 -16.10 -19.98 -21.00
N SER A 2 -15.81 -18.74 -21.41
CA SER A 2 -16.71 -17.59 -21.24
C SER A 2 -18.17 -17.84 -21.65
N ALA A 3 -18.43 -18.39 -22.84
CA ALA A 3 -19.76 -18.72 -23.34
C ALA A 3 -20.54 -19.78 -22.51
N TYR A 4 -19.90 -20.52 -21.60
CA TYR A 4 -20.65 -21.33 -20.64
C TYR A 4 -21.39 -20.45 -19.63
N TYR A 5 -20.75 -19.39 -19.12
CA TYR A 5 -21.24 -18.71 -17.93
C TYR A 5 -22.44 -17.76 -18.14
N LEU A 6 -22.91 -17.51 -19.38
CA LEU A 6 -23.49 -16.18 -19.70
C LEU A 6 -24.91 -16.05 -20.29
N GLU A 7 -25.37 -16.62 -21.41
CA GLU A 7 -24.99 -17.79 -22.21
C GLU A 7 -25.31 -19.14 -21.54
N HIS A 8 -24.56 -20.22 -21.79
CA HIS A 8 -25.14 -21.58 -21.80
C HIS A 8 -25.46 -22.26 -20.45
N ALA A 9 -25.05 -21.72 -19.29
CA ALA A 9 -25.28 -22.38 -18.01
C ALA A 9 -26.79 -22.43 -17.68
N ASN A 10 -27.27 -23.64 -17.42
CA ASN A 10 -28.63 -23.89 -16.96
C ASN A 10 -28.77 -23.34 -15.53
N VAL A 11 -29.63 -22.34 -15.37
CA VAL A 11 -29.80 -21.60 -14.12
C VAL A 11 -30.38 -22.50 -13.03
N ASP A 12 -31.41 -23.28 -13.35
CA ASP A 12 -32.13 -24.13 -12.39
C ASP A 12 -31.21 -25.22 -11.81
N HIS A 13 -30.38 -25.84 -12.65
CA HIS A 13 -29.39 -26.84 -12.24
C HIS A 13 -28.34 -26.24 -11.29
N ILE A 14 -27.85 -25.03 -11.59
CA ILE A 14 -26.83 -24.37 -10.77
C ILE A 14 -27.43 -23.80 -9.47
N GLN A 15 -28.68 -23.35 -9.48
CA GLN A 15 -29.40 -23.00 -8.26
C GLN A 15 -29.55 -24.24 -7.38
N LYS A 16 -29.98 -25.37 -7.95
CA LYS A 16 -30.06 -26.63 -7.21
C LYS A 16 -28.68 -27.00 -6.64
N HIS A 17 -27.60 -26.95 -7.42
CA HIS A 17 -26.25 -27.21 -6.91
C HIS A 17 -25.88 -26.29 -5.74
N PHE A 18 -26.24 -25.00 -5.77
CA PHE A 18 -26.02 -24.10 -4.63
C PHE A 18 -26.73 -24.61 -3.36
N ASP A 19 -28.00 -24.98 -3.48
CA ASP A 19 -28.81 -25.45 -2.36
C ASP A 19 -28.33 -26.83 -1.85
N ASP A 20 -28.02 -27.77 -2.75
CA ASP A 20 -27.41 -29.08 -2.46
C ASP A 20 -26.07 -28.92 -1.69
N PHE A 21 -25.20 -28.00 -2.13
CA PHE A 21 -23.91 -27.74 -1.45
C PHE A 21 -24.09 -27.08 -0.08
N GLU A 22 -25.11 -26.25 0.15
CA GLU A 22 -25.41 -25.72 1.49
C GLU A 22 -25.95 -26.81 2.42
N GLU A 23 -26.83 -27.69 1.95
CA GLU A 23 -27.34 -28.79 2.77
C GLU A 23 -26.21 -29.74 3.20
N GLU A 24 -25.34 -30.12 2.27
CA GLU A 24 -24.16 -30.94 2.57
C GLU A 24 -23.15 -30.21 3.48
N ALA A 25 -22.95 -28.89 3.32
CA ALA A 25 -22.13 -28.11 4.26
C ALA A 25 -22.69 -28.17 5.69
N ARG A 26 -24.02 -28.11 5.85
CA ARG A 26 -24.72 -28.19 7.15
C ARG A 26 -24.64 -29.59 7.73
N SER A 27 -24.79 -30.62 6.90
CA SER A 27 -24.58 -32.03 7.26
C SER A 27 -23.18 -32.25 7.84
N LEU A 28 -22.14 -31.85 7.10
CA LEU A 28 -20.73 -32.02 7.50
C LEU A 28 -20.36 -31.19 8.75
N LEU A 29 -20.93 -29.99 8.92
CA LEU A 29 -20.83 -29.22 10.18
C LEU A 29 -21.43 -29.99 11.37
N SER A 30 -22.58 -30.65 11.19
CA SER A 30 -23.22 -31.43 12.27
C SER A 30 -22.42 -32.69 12.65
N LEU A 31 -21.67 -33.24 11.71
CA LEU A 31 -20.75 -34.37 11.90
C LEU A 31 -19.38 -33.99 12.50
N GLY A 32 -19.12 -32.70 12.76
CA GLY A 32 -17.84 -32.24 13.28
C GLY A 32 -16.71 -32.21 12.24
N LEU A 33 -17.03 -32.07 10.95
CA LEU A 33 -16.07 -32.13 9.83
C LEU A 33 -15.85 -30.75 9.19
N PRO A 34 -15.01 -29.87 9.78
CA PRO A 34 -14.87 -28.47 9.33
C PRO A 34 -14.24 -28.29 7.94
N ILE A 35 -13.22 -29.08 7.57
CA ILE A 35 -12.58 -28.94 6.24
C ILE A 35 -13.54 -29.40 5.13
N PRO A 36 -14.14 -30.61 5.17
CA PRO A 36 -15.10 -31.02 4.15
C PRO A 36 -16.31 -30.09 4.05
N ALA A 37 -16.80 -29.55 5.17
CA ALA A 37 -17.87 -28.55 5.15
C ALA A 37 -17.45 -27.28 4.41
N TYR A 38 -16.22 -26.79 4.63
CA TYR A 38 -15.69 -25.61 3.95
C TYR A 38 -15.54 -25.81 2.44
N ASP A 39 -15.13 -27.00 1.98
CA ASP A 39 -15.08 -27.34 0.54
C ASP A 39 -16.45 -27.19 -0.13
N GLN A 40 -17.56 -27.52 0.56
CA GLN A 40 -18.90 -27.29 0.03
C GLN A 40 -19.25 -25.79 -0.02
N VAL A 41 -18.79 -24.99 0.93
CA VAL A 41 -18.95 -23.51 0.89
C VAL A 41 -18.20 -22.90 -0.30
N LEU A 42 -17.02 -23.43 -0.66
CA LEU A 42 -16.30 -23.01 -1.87
C LEU A 42 -17.07 -23.38 -3.14
N LYS A 43 -17.68 -24.58 -3.21
CA LYS A 43 -18.53 -24.99 -4.34
C LYS A 43 -19.81 -24.15 -4.44
N ALA A 44 -20.43 -23.80 -3.31
CA ALA A 44 -21.57 -22.88 -3.26
C ALA A 44 -21.18 -21.46 -3.74
N SER A 45 -19.99 -20.97 -3.37
CA SER A 45 -19.43 -19.70 -3.90
C SER A 45 -19.27 -19.73 -5.42
N HIS A 46 -18.72 -20.83 -5.96
CA HIS A 46 -18.59 -21.04 -7.39
C HIS A 46 -19.96 -21.11 -8.11
N ALA A 47 -20.94 -21.84 -7.55
CA ALA A 47 -22.30 -21.91 -8.07
C ALA A 47 -22.98 -20.52 -8.09
N PHE A 48 -22.85 -19.75 -7.01
CA PHE A 48 -23.32 -18.36 -6.94
C PHE A 48 -22.67 -17.49 -8.03
N ASN A 49 -21.35 -17.60 -8.25
CA ASN A 49 -20.64 -16.82 -9.27
C ASN A 49 -21.13 -17.13 -10.70
N ILE A 50 -21.60 -18.37 -10.97
CA ILE A 50 -22.26 -18.73 -12.23
C ILE A 50 -23.63 -18.04 -12.33
N LEU A 51 -24.48 -18.11 -11.30
CA LEU A 51 -25.82 -17.48 -11.30
C LEU A 51 -25.73 -15.95 -11.46
N ASP A 52 -24.77 -15.32 -10.79
CA ASP A 52 -24.52 -13.88 -10.90
C ASP A 52 -24.03 -13.51 -12.32
N SER A 53 -23.14 -14.33 -12.90
CA SER A 53 -22.65 -14.16 -14.28
C SER A 53 -23.75 -14.31 -15.34
N ARG A 54 -24.74 -15.19 -15.09
CA ARG A 54 -25.95 -15.37 -15.91
C ARG A 54 -26.97 -14.23 -15.77
N GLY A 55 -26.78 -13.31 -14.80
CA GLY A 55 -27.71 -12.23 -14.51
C GLY A 55 -28.98 -12.69 -13.78
N PHE A 56 -28.99 -13.88 -13.20
CA PHE A 56 -30.15 -14.42 -12.47
C PHE A 56 -30.36 -13.75 -11.11
N VAL A 57 -29.27 -13.37 -10.43
CA VAL A 57 -29.32 -12.92 -9.04
C VAL A 57 -29.66 -11.43 -8.94
N GLY A 58 -30.83 -11.10 -8.39
CA GLY A 58 -31.23 -9.73 -8.08
C GLY A 58 -30.39 -9.09 -6.96
N VAL A 59 -30.39 -7.75 -6.88
CA VAL A 59 -29.58 -6.99 -5.89
C VAL A 59 -29.88 -7.40 -4.44
N THR A 60 -31.15 -7.64 -4.12
CA THR A 60 -31.61 -8.13 -2.80
C THR A 60 -31.23 -9.59 -2.56
N GLU A 61 -31.31 -10.44 -3.58
CA GLU A 61 -30.96 -11.85 -3.50
C GLU A 61 -29.45 -12.07 -3.35
N ARG A 62 -28.64 -11.23 -3.99
CA ARG A 62 -27.17 -11.23 -3.84
C ARG A 62 -26.77 -11.09 -2.37
N ALA A 63 -27.44 -10.20 -1.62
CA ALA A 63 -27.26 -10.06 -0.18
C ALA A 63 -27.69 -11.33 0.60
N ARG A 64 -28.76 -12.02 0.16
CA ARG A 64 -29.21 -13.30 0.73
C ARG A 64 -28.19 -14.42 0.51
N TYR A 65 -27.70 -14.60 -0.72
CA TYR A 65 -26.66 -15.61 -1.03
C TYR A 65 -25.37 -15.36 -0.25
N PHE A 66 -24.87 -14.11 -0.19
CA PHE A 66 -23.74 -13.77 0.67
C PHE A 66 -24.04 -13.93 2.17
N GLY A 67 -25.30 -13.78 2.61
CA GLY A 67 -25.72 -14.09 3.98
C GLY A 67 -25.58 -15.57 4.32
N ARG A 68 -26.12 -16.43 3.44
CA ARG A 68 -26.04 -17.90 3.53
C ARG A 68 -24.58 -18.37 3.61
N MET A 69 -23.76 -18.02 2.62
CA MET A 69 -22.35 -18.45 2.54
C MET A 69 -21.50 -17.95 3.72
N ARG A 70 -21.63 -16.67 4.13
CA ARG A 70 -20.88 -16.14 5.28
C ARG A 70 -21.27 -16.83 6.59
N SER A 71 -22.53 -17.24 6.75
CA SER A 71 -22.98 -17.98 7.92
C SER A 71 -22.32 -19.36 7.99
N LEU A 72 -22.26 -20.09 6.86
CA LEU A 72 -21.57 -21.38 6.77
C LEU A 72 -20.07 -21.24 7.00
N ALA A 73 -19.41 -20.30 6.31
CA ALA A 73 -17.98 -20.04 6.46
C ALA A 73 -17.60 -19.74 7.93
N ARG A 74 -18.38 -18.88 8.61
CA ARG A 74 -18.18 -18.58 10.04
C ARG A 74 -18.30 -19.83 10.91
N GLN A 75 -19.29 -20.69 10.67
CA GLN A 75 -19.44 -21.95 11.39
C GLN A 75 -18.27 -22.91 11.12
N CYS A 76 -17.77 -22.98 9.88
CA CYS A 76 -16.57 -23.76 9.54
C CYS A 76 -15.35 -23.26 10.31
N SER A 77 -15.12 -21.93 10.36
CA SER A 77 -14.02 -21.34 11.13
C SER A 77 -14.14 -21.56 12.64
N GLN A 78 -15.35 -21.47 13.19
CA GLN A 78 -15.60 -21.73 14.62
C GLN A 78 -15.41 -23.20 15.00
N LEU A 79 -15.91 -24.12 14.17
CA LEU A 79 -15.72 -25.56 14.35
C LEU A 79 -14.24 -25.93 14.19
N TRP A 80 -13.56 -25.40 13.16
CA TRP A 80 -12.12 -25.58 12.97
C TRP A 80 -11.35 -25.14 14.21
N LEU A 81 -11.55 -23.92 14.72
CA LEU A 81 -10.87 -23.44 15.92
C LEU A 81 -11.07 -24.38 17.11
N LYS A 82 -12.30 -24.82 17.37
CA LYS A 82 -12.62 -25.79 18.43
C LYS A 82 -11.92 -27.13 18.24
N THR A 83 -12.04 -27.74 17.06
CA THR A 83 -11.39 -29.03 16.76
C THR A 83 -9.87 -28.92 16.86
N ARG A 84 -9.29 -27.76 16.51
CA ARG A 84 -7.85 -27.46 16.63
C ARG A 84 -7.39 -27.28 18.08
N GLU A 85 -8.25 -26.74 18.93
CA GLU A 85 -8.04 -26.64 20.38
C GLU A 85 -8.09 -28.01 21.07
N GLU A 86 -9.09 -28.84 20.73
CA GLU A 86 -9.27 -30.19 21.27
C GLU A 86 -8.07 -31.13 21.01
N ILE A 87 -7.35 -30.92 19.90
CA ILE A 87 -6.13 -31.67 19.55
C ILE A 87 -4.83 -30.96 19.97
N GLY A 88 -4.90 -29.87 20.75
CA GLY A 88 -3.73 -29.17 21.29
C GLY A 88 -2.92 -28.34 20.28
N TYR A 89 -3.56 -27.82 19.23
CA TYR A 89 -2.96 -26.97 18.19
C TYR A 89 -1.66 -27.52 17.54
N PRO A 90 -1.65 -28.72 16.91
CA PRO A 90 -0.45 -29.43 16.44
C PRO A 90 0.23 -28.85 15.18
N LEU A 91 -0.18 -27.66 14.72
CA LEU A 91 0.55 -26.85 13.71
C LEU A 91 1.08 -25.55 14.36
N GLY A 92 1.15 -25.53 15.69
CA GLY A 92 1.37 -24.33 16.49
C GLY A 92 0.10 -23.47 16.65
N THR A 93 0.21 -22.50 17.55
CA THR A 93 -0.65 -21.32 17.59
C THR A 93 0.06 -20.18 16.89
N TYR A 94 -0.61 -19.48 15.98
CA TYR A 94 -0.11 -18.19 15.49
C TYR A 94 -0.32 -17.15 16.59
N GLN A 95 0.72 -16.88 17.39
CA GLN A 95 0.84 -15.55 17.96
C GLN A 95 1.04 -14.58 16.81
N GLU A 96 0.25 -13.50 16.79
CA GLU A 96 0.50 -12.36 15.91
C GLU A 96 1.93 -11.91 16.19
N ALA A 97 2.79 -12.08 15.19
CA ALA A 97 4.21 -11.84 15.36
C ALA A 97 4.36 -10.38 15.77
N ASN A 98 4.95 -10.13 16.94
CA ASN A 98 5.31 -8.79 17.38
C ASN A 98 6.41 -8.25 16.47
N LEU A 99 6.00 -7.79 15.28
CA LEU A 99 6.74 -6.94 14.36
C LEU A 99 6.76 -5.48 14.87
N VAL A 100 6.73 -5.35 16.20
CA VAL A 100 7.88 -4.77 16.92
C VAL A 100 9.20 -5.39 16.43
N TYR A 101 9.57 -5.06 15.18
CA TYR A 101 10.94 -4.64 14.94
C TYR A 101 11.27 -3.65 16.06
N PRO A 102 12.38 -3.84 16.79
CA PRO A 102 12.68 -3.01 17.95
C PRO A 102 12.55 -1.55 17.55
N HIS A 103 11.93 -0.72 18.40
CA HIS A 103 11.98 0.72 18.19
C HIS A 103 13.46 1.10 18.06
N VAL A 104 13.91 1.43 16.85
CA VAL A 104 15.31 1.80 16.56
C VAL A 104 15.52 3.23 17.05
N SER A 105 15.48 3.35 18.38
CA SER A 105 15.95 4.46 19.19
C SER A 105 17.45 4.35 19.46
N GLU A 106 18.11 3.34 18.85
CA GLU A 106 19.46 3.57 18.36
C GLU A 106 19.40 4.77 17.41
N LYS A 107 19.94 5.90 17.84
CA LYS A 107 20.41 6.93 16.92
C LYS A 107 21.51 6.28 16.08
N LEU A 108 21.11 5.62 14.99
CA LEU A 108 22.00 5.03 14.01
C LEU A 108 23.12 6.03 13.76
N SER A 109 24.35 5.61 14.01
CA SER A 109 25.48 6.53 14.09
C SER A 109 25.58 7.24 12.75
N ARG A 110 25.19 8.52 12.74
CA ARG A 110 25.17 9.37 11.55
C ARG A 110 26.62 9.53 11.12
N LYS A 111 27.11 8.59 10.32
CA LYS A 111 28.37 8.72 9.57
C LYS A 111 28.30 10.07 8.89
N GLU A 112 29.43 10.78 8.90
CA GLU A 112 29.53 12.11 8.30
C GLU A 112 29.61 11.99 6.77
N VAL A 113 28.55 11.43 6.17
CA VAL A 113 28.27 11.47 4.74
C VAL A 113 28.19 12.95 4.37
N LEU A 114 29.14 13.41 3.55
CA LEU A 114 29.46 14.83 3.40
C LEU A 114 28.35 15.62 2.69
N GLY A 115 27.31 16.03 3.44
CA GLY A 115 26.37 17.11 3.08
C GLY A 115 25.57 16.96 1.79
N GLN A 116 25.72 15.85 1.07
CA GLN A 116 25.09 15.61 -0.23
C GLN A 116 23.65 15.12 -0.06
N ALA A 117 22.81 15.50 -1.01
CA ALA A 117 21.45 14.99 -1.07
C ALA A 117 21.46 13.53 -1.53
N GLN A 118 20.63 12.69 -0.89
CA GLN A 118 20.56 11.25 -1.14
C GLN A 118 19.15 10.86 -1.58
N THR A 119 18.98 9.69 -2.18
CA THR A 119 17.64 9.19 -2.51
C THR A 119 16.89 8.87 -1.22
N PHE A 120 15.59 9.18 -1.17
CA PHE A 120 14.69 8.65 -0.15
C PHE A 120 13.70 7.68 -0.78
N VAL A 121 13.42 6.57 -0.08
CA VAL A 121 12.43 5.57 -0.49
C VAL A 121 11.48 5.31 0.65
N LEU A 122 10.18 5.36 0.36
CA LEU A 122 9.12 4.77 1.16
C LEU A 122 8.55 3.56 0.42
N GLU A 123 8.34 2.46 1.13
CA GLU A 123 7.57 1.30 0.65
C GLU A 123 6.53 0.88 1.69
N ILE A 124 5.28 0.73 1.25
CA ILE A 124 4.16 0.23 2.04
C ILE A 124 3.76 -1.12 1.45
N GLY A 125 4.16 -2.19 2.12
CA GLY A 125 3.84 -3.56 1.77
C GLY A 125 2.47 -3.98 2.26
N THR A 126 1.69 -4.67 1.44
CA THR A 126 0.27 -4.99 1.70
C THR A 126 -0.10 -6.41 1.25
N GLU A 127 -1.25 -6.89 1.72
CA GLU A 127 -2.01 -7.92 1.00
C GLU A 127 -2.76 -7.30 -0.19
N GLU A 128 -3.16 -8.14 -1.13
CA GLU A 128 -3.60 -7.78 -2.49
C GLU A 128 -4.71 -6.70 -2.56
N LEU A 129 -4.25 -5.48 -2.84
CA LEU A 129 -5.00 -4.28 -3.18
C LEU A 129 -5.71 -4.44 -4.54
N PRO A 130 -6.98 -4.01 -4.66
CA PRO A 130 -7.66 -3.82 -5.94
C PRO A 130 -6.90 -2.86 -6.88
N PRO A 131 -6.91 -3.08 -8.22
CA PRO A 131 -6.23 -2.23 -9.20
C PRO A 131 -6.46 -0.71 -9.03
N HIS A 132 -7.71 -0.28 -8.84
CA HIS A 132 -8.02 1.15 -8.62
C HIS A 132 -7.44 1.73 -7.33
N ASP A 133 -7.47 0.98 -6.23
CA ASP A 133 -6.89 1.38 -4.93
C ASP A 133 -5.37 1.59 -5.05
N VAL A 134 -4.69 0.83 -5.93
CA VAL A 134 -3.25 1.01 -6.18
C VAL A 134 -2.99 2.36 -6.87
N VAL A 135 -3.71 2.67 -7.94
CA VAL A 135 -3.59 3.94 -8.70
C VAL A 135 -3.90 5.13 -7.80
N GLU A 136 -5.10 5.13 -7.19
CA GLU A 136 -5.57 6.21 -6.33
C GLU A 136 -4.64 6.45 -5.13
N ALA A 137 -4.06 5.39 -4.56
CA ALA A 137 -3.10 5.53 -3.46
C ALA A 137 -1.73 6.04 -3.93
N THR A 138 -1.19 5.60 -5.07
CA THR A 138 0.08 6.16 -5.60
C THR A 138 -0.03 7.66 -5.86
N GLU A 139 -1.12 8.10 -6.49
CA GLU A 139 -1.37 9.53 -6.74
C GLU A 139 -1.54 10.35 -5.46
N GLN A 140 -2.29 9.85 -4.47
CA GLN A 140 -2.47 10.53 -3.19
C GLN A 140 -1.15 10.64 -2.43
N LEU A 141 -0.37 9.56 -2.41
CA LEU A 141 0.91 9.48 -1.71
C LEU A 141 1.95 10.43 -2.32
N GLU A 142 1.99 10.56 -3.66
CA GLU A 142 2.82 11.55 -4.36
C GLU A 142 2.48 12.98 -3.92
N LYS A 143 1.20 13.37 -4.06
CA LYS A 143 0.71 14.72 -3.80
C LYS A 143 0.93 15.10 -2.33
N SER A 144 0.64 14.19 -1.40
CA SER A 144 0.84 14.39 0.04
C SER A 144 2.32 14.51 0.43
N LEU A 145 3.21 13.69 -0.16
CA LEU A 145 4.64 13.76 0.14
C LEU A 145 5.27 15.04 -0.41
N VAL A 146 4.98 15.42 -1.66
CA VAL A 146 5.46 16.69 -2.26
C VAL A 146 5.00 17.90 -1.43
N GLN A 147 3.72 17.93 -1.01
CA GLN A 147 3.18 18.99 -0.16
C GLN A 147 3.94 19.09 1.18
N ILE A 148 4.28 17.95 1.79
CA ILE A 148 4.97 17.91 3.08
C ILE A 148 6.46 18.24 2.97
N LEU A 149 7.17 17.75 1.95
CA LEU A 149 8.57 18.12 1.70
C LEU A 149 8.71 19.64 1.52
N GLY A 150 7.83 20.25 0.71
CA GLY A 150 7.74 21.70 0.55
C GLY A 150 7.43 22.43 1.86
N LYS A 151 6.38 22.02 2.58
CA LYS A 151 6.00 22.58 3.90
C LYS A 151 7.13 22.50 4.93
N ARG A 152 7.95 21.44 4.88
CA ARG A 152 9.08 21.21 5.78
C ARG A 152 10.39 21.80 5.28
N ARG A 153 10.39 22.57 4.17
CA ARG A 153 11.60 23.19 3.58
C ARG A 153 12.70 22.17 3.24
N LEU A 154 12.32 20.94 2.88
CA LEU A 154 13.23 19.91 2.40
C LEU A 154 13.34 20.02 0.89
N SER A 155 14.51 20.40 0.37
CA SER A 155 14.77 20.39 -1.07
C SER A 155 14.94 18.96 -1.58
N HIS A 156 14.39 18.69 -2.76
CA HIS A 156 14.37 17.38 -3.40
C HIS A 156 14.44 17.49 -4.92
N GLY A 157 14.83 16.39 -5.58
CA GLY A 157 14.72 16.17 -7.01
C GLY A 157 13.30 15.71 -7.40
N LYS A 158 13.18 14.80 -8.38
CA LYS A 158 11.88 14.27 -8.75
C LYS A 158 11.32 13.35 -7.68
N VAL A 159 9.99 13.26 -7.63
CA VAL A 159 9.25 12.24 -6.91
C VAL A 159 8.69 11.27 -7.95
N HIS A 160 8.96 9.98 -7.75
CA HIS A 160 8.50 8.89 -8.60
C HIS A 160 7.66 7.92 -7.79
N THR A 161 6.48 7.56 -8.27
CA THR A 161 5.57 6.65 -7.59
C THR A 161 5.38 5.34 -8.37
N TYR A 162 5.28 4.24 -7.62
CA TYR A 162 5.27 2.88 -8.17
C TYR A 162 4.22 2.05 -7.43
N GLY A 163 3.43 1.27 -8.19
CA GLY A 163 2.26 0.57 -7.66
C GLY A 163 2.14 -0.88 -8.15
N THR A 164 1.95 -1.80 -7.21
CA THR A 164 1.48 -3.16 -7.45
C THR A 164 0.42 -3.54 -6.40
N PRO A 165 -0.40 -4.59 -6.64
CA PRO A 165 -1.31 -5.16 -5.65
C PRO A 165 -0.76 -5.35 -4.24
N ARG A 166 0.55 -5.54 -4.05
CA ARG A 166 1.13 -5.79 -2.71
C ARG A 166 2.10 -4.70 -2.26
N ARG A 167 2.24 -3.61 -3.03
CA ARG A 167 3.32 -2.62 -2.85
C ARG A 167 2.89 -1.25 -3.37
N LEU A 168 2.84 -0.27 -2.48
CA LEU A 168 2.85 1.14 -2.83
C LEU A 168 4.24 1.67 -2.50
N ALA A 169 4.93 2.31 -3.44
CA ALA A 169 6.27 2.83 -3.20
C ALA A 169 6.45 4.22 -3.79
N VAL A 170 7.29 5.02 -3.13
CA VAL A 170 7.72 6.34 -3.61
C VAL A 170 9.23 6.43 -3.50
N VAL A 171 9.86 6.92 -4.56
CA VAL A 171 11.28 7.24 -4.64
C VAL A 171 11.42 8.75 -4.85
N VAL A 172 12.13 9.42 -3.95
CA VAL A 172 12.44 10.85 -4.03
C VAL A 172 13.92 10.98 -4.34
N GLU A 173 14.26 11.41 -5.55
CA GLU A 173 15.64 11.71 -5.93
C GLU A 173 16.19 12.86 -5.08
N ASN A 174 17.50 12.86 -4.79
CA ASN A 174 18.21 14.04 -4.28
C ASN A 174 17.53 14.78 -3.11
N LEU A 175 17.01 14.06 -2.12
CA LEU A 175 16.47 14.63 -0.90
C LEU A 175 17.62 15.11 0.00
N CYS A 176 17.58 16.38 0.41
CA CYS A 176 18.57 16.97 1.31
C CYS A 176 18.52 16.35 2.72
N LEU A 177 19.68 16.21 3.38
CA LEU A 177 19.79 15.62 4.73
C LEU A 177 19.18 16.47 5.86
N LYS A 178 18.93 17.76 5.59
CA LYS A 178 18.40 18.74 6.54
C LYS A 178 17.45 19.73 5.86
N GLN A 179 16.48 20.23 6.62
CA GLN A 179 15.66 21.36 6.20
C GLN A 179 16.54 22.56 5.83
N MET A 180 16.12 23.37 4.86
CA MET A 180 16.76 24.67 4.62
C MET A 180 16.55 25.59 5.83
N GLU A 181 17.61 26.32 6.21
CA GLU A 181 17.52 27.41 7.18
C GLU A 181 16.58 28.50 6.65
N GLU A 182 15.72 29.04 7.52
CA GLU A 182 14.87 30.18 7.21
C GLU A 182 15.06 31.25 8.31
N GLU A 183 15.26 32.51 7.90
CA GLU A 183 15.26 33.66 8.80
C GLU A 183 13.85 34.24 8.91
N VAL A 184 13.19 33.97 10.04
CA VAL A 184 11.84 34.46 10.31
C VAL A 184 11.91 35.81 11.03
N GLU A 185 11.21 36.81 10.50
CA GLU A 185 11.02 38.10 11.17
C GLU A 185 9.93 37.98 12.25
N LEU A 186 10.32 37.94 13.53
CA LEU A 186 9.41 37.88 14.65
C LEU A 186 9.07 39.28 15.18
N ARG A 187 7.77 39.60 15.27
CA ARG A 187 7.26 40.83 15.91
C ARG A 187 7.26 40.69 17.44
N GLY A 188 7.88 41.64 18.12
CA GLY A 188 7.90 41.77 19.58
C GLY A 188 6.92 42.81 20.12
N PRO A 189 7.12 43.30 21.35
CA PRO A 189 6.31 44.37 21.94
C PRO A 189 6.43 45.72 21.18
N PRO A 190 5.48 46.65 21.38
CA PRO A 190 5.61 48.03 20.92
C PRO A 190 6.88 48.68 21.44
N VAL A 191 7.52 49.58 20.68
CA VAL A 191 8.77 50.25 21.08
C VAL A 191 8.61 51.00 22.41
N ALA A 192 7.48 51.67 22.61
CA ALA A 192 7.12 52.35 23.86
C ALA A 192 6.84 51.41 25.07
N LYS A 193 6.96 50.09 24.90
CA LYS A 193 7.01 49.08 25.96
C LYS A 193 8.32 48.29 25.96
N ALA A 194 9.05 48.28 24.85
CA ALA A 194 10.32 47.59 24.68
C ALA A 194 11.49 48.34 25.32
N PHE A 195 11.47 49.68 25.30
CA PHE A 195 12.49 50.54 25.89
C PHE A 195 11.88 51.52 26.91
N ASP A 196 12.70 51.94 27.88
CA ASP A 196 12.33 52.98 28.86
C ASP A 196 12.71 54.39 28.39
N GLN A 197 12.55 55.39 29.27
CA GLN A 197 12.86 56.80 28.99
C GLN A 197 14.37 57.08 28.86
N GLU A 198 15.23 56.16 29.32
CA GLU A 198 16.69 56.24 29.18
C GLU A 198 17.17 55.46 27.93
N GLY A 199 16.26 54.84 27.18
CA GLY A 199 16.54 54.03 26.00
C GLY A 199 17.01 52.60 26.32
N LYS A 200 16.95 52.17 27.58
CA LYS A 200 17.37 50.81 28.00
C LYS A 200 16.26 49.79 27.73
N PRO A 201 16.59 48.53 27.43
CA PRO A 201 15.59 47.48 27.24
C PRO A 201 14.82 47.21 28.54
N THR A 202 13.50 47.14 28.44
CA THR A 202 12.66 46.72 29.57
C THR A 202 12.59 45.19 29.66
N LYS A 203 12.07 44.67 30.77
CA LYS A 203 11.72 43.25 30.96
C LYS A 203 10.87 42.65 29.84
N ALA A 204 10.12 43.47 29.08
CA ALA A 204 9.36 43.01 27.92
C ALA A 204 10.25 42.75 26.69
N ALA A 205 11.28 43.57 26.46
CA ALA A 205 12.30 43.33 25.44
C ALA A 205 13.24 42.19 25.86
N GLU A 206 13.74 42.20 27.10
CA GLU A 206 14.58 41.12 27.65
C GLU A 206 13.88 39.75 27.56
N GLY A 207 12.59 39.70 27.93
CA GLY A 207 11.78 38.47 27.85
C GLY A 207 11.55 38.01 26.40
N PHE A 208 11.39 38.93 25.46
CA PHE A 208 11.28 38.62 24.02
C PHE A 208 12.62 38.07 23.47
N CYS A 209 13.74 38.73 23.76
CA CYS A 209 15.08 38.30 23.40
C CYS A 209 15.40 36.90 23.96
N ARG A 210 15.14 36.68 25.27
CA ARG A 210 15.36 35.40 25.94
C ARG A 210 14.47 34.28 25.41
N LYS A 211 13.20 34.57 25.05
CA LYS A 211 12.29 33.56 24.47
C LYS A 211 12.78 33.09 23.10
N ASN A 212 13.28 34.02 22.27
CA ASN A 212 13.62 33.76 20.87
C ASN A 212 15.13 33.55 20.64
N ASN A 213 15.92 33.49 21.72
CA ASN A 213 17.37 33.29 21.73
C ASN A 213 18.17 34.28 20.86
N VAL A 214 17.80 35.57 20.90
CA VAL A 214 18.46 36.66 20.15
C VAL A 214 19.03 37.74 21.08
N PRO A 215 20.19 38.34 20.76
CA PRO A 215 20.74 39.45 21.53
C PRO A 215 19.91 40.73 21.35
N VAL A 216 19.86 41.58 22.38
CA VAL A 216 19.10 42.84 22.38
C VAL A 216 19.56 43.76 21.23
N ASP A 217 20.86 43.76 20.92
CA ASP A 217 21.46 44.61 19.88
C ASP A 217 21.09 44.19 18.45
N SER A 218 20.44 43.03 18.26
CA SER A 218 19.89 42.59 16.98
C SER A 218 18.45 43.08 16.73
N LEU A 219 17.83 43.76 17.70
CA LEU A 219 16.49 44.30 17.57
C LEU A 219 16.47 45.52 16.65
N TYR A 220 15.57 45.50 15.67
CA TYR A 220 15.26 46.67 14.84
C TYR A 220 13.82 47.11 15.05
N LYS A 221 13.54 48.37 14.69
CA LYS A 221 12.21 48.97 14.79
C LYS A 221 11.52 48.96 13.43
N LYS A 222 10.21 48.71 13.41
CA LYS A 222 9.39 48.74 12.19
C LYS A 222 7.97 49.17 12.56
N ILE A 223 7.38 50.01 11.71
CA ILE A 223 6.02 50.52 11.87
C ILE A 223 5.05 49.49 11.28
N ASP A 224 4.09 49.05 12.09
CA ASP A 224 3.01 48.15 11.71
C ASP A 224 1.67 48.87 11.97
N GLY A 225 1.01 49.28 10.88
CA GLY A 225 -0.16 50.16 10.92
C GLY A 225 0.13 51.53 11.53
N LYS A 226 -0.32 51.75 12.77
CA LYS A 226 -0.15 53.01 13.53
C LYS A 226 0.78 52.87 14.74
N THR A 227 1.55 51.79 14.84
CA THR A 227 2.37 51.51 16.02
C THR A 227 3.73 50.97 15.62
N GLU A 228 4.79 51.51 16.22
CA GLU A 228 6.15 51.01 16.06
C GLU A 228 6.37 49.81 17.02
N TYR A 229 6.85 48.69 16.49
CA TYR A 229 7.21 47.49 17.26
C TYR A 229 8.70 47.19 17.12
N ILE A 230 9.27 46.53 18.12
CA ILE A 230 10.56 45.86 17.92
C ILE A 230 10.37 44.56 17.15
N TYR A 231 11.37 44.20 16.34
CA TYR A 231 11.44 42.98 15.58
C TYR A 231 12.83 42.36 15.71
N ALA A 232 12.90 41.04 15.57
CA ALA A 232 14.15 40.29 15.45
C ALA A 232 14.06 39.36 14.22
N ARG A 233 15.21 39.10 13.59
CA ARG A 233 15.35 37.94 12.70
C ARG A 233 15.88 36.77 13.51
N VAL A 234 15.21 35.64 13.39
CA VAL A 234 15.60 34.39 14.06
C VAL A 234 15.79 33.33 12.99
N LYS A 235 16.95 32.69 12.97
CA LYS A 235 17.13 31.46 12.20
C LYS A 235 16.37 30.33 12.88
N GLU A 236 15.39 29.76 12.19
CA GLU A 236 14.76 28.53 12.67
C GLU A 236 15.76 27.37 12.60
N SER A 237 15.84 26.60 13.68
CA SER A 237 16.74 25.45 13.79
C SER A 237 16.40 24.37 12.76
N ALA A 238 17.22 24.25 11.73
CA ALA A 238 17.09 23.20 10.71
C ALA A 238 17.24 21.80 11.31
N ARG A 239 16.18 21.00 11.24
CA ARG A 239 16.18 19.58 11.63
C ARG A 239 16.67 18.69 10.50
N TYR A 240 17.01 17.45 10.83
CA TYR A 240 17.34 16.43 9.81
C TYR A 240 16.07 15.89 9.13
N ALA A 241 16.23 15.38 7.91
CA ALA A 241 15.11 14.85 7.10
C ALA A 241 14.48 13.59 7.72
N ASP A 242 15.29 12.68 8.27
CA ASP A 242 14.83 11.49 8.99
C ASP A 242 13.93 11.85 10.19
N GLU A 243 14.35 12.82 11.00
CA GLU A 243 13.61 13.28 12.18
C GLU A 243 12.24 13.86 11.82
N VAL A 244 12.14 14.55 10.69
CA VAL A 244 10.92 15.24 10.24
C VAL A 244 9.99 14.27 9.50
N LEU A 245 10.53 13.44 8.62
CA LEU A 245 9.75 12.42 7.91
C LEU A 245 9.19 11.37 8.87
N SER A 246 9.89 11.04 9.96
CA SER A 246 9.38 10.12 10.99
C SER A 246 8.12 10.63 11.71
N GLU A 247 7.92 11.95 11.79
CA GLU A 247 6.70 12.58 12.31
C GLU A 247 5.57 12.56 11.27
N ASP A 248 5.88 12.90 10.01
CA ASP A 248 4.88 13.15 8.97
C ASP A 248 4.41 11.87 8.27
N LEU A 249 5.28 10.87 8.07
CA LEU A 249 4.96 9.65 7.31
C LEU A 249 3.77 8.84 7.87
N PRO A 250 3.62 8.62 9.20
CA PRO A 250 2.40 8.00 9.74
C PRO A 250 1.12 8.77 9.38
N THR A 251 1.21 10.11 9.36
CA THR A 251 0.08 10.99 9.00
C THR A 251 -0.24 10.88 7.51
N ILE A 252 0.78 10.90 6.63
CA ILE A 252 0.63 10.71 5.18
C ILE A 252 -0.07 9.38 4.88
N ILE A 253 0.41 8.27 5.44
CA ILE A 253 -0.15 6.94 5.18
C ILE A 253 -1.58 6.83 5.73
N SER A 254 -1.88 7.46 6.87
CA SER A 254 -3.24 7.53 7.42
C SER A 254 -4.22 8.38 6.59
N GLY A 255 -3.70 9.29 5.75
CA GLY A 255 -4.48 10.21 4.94
C GLY A 255 -4.93 9.65 3.59
N ILE A 256 -4.45 8.47 3.18
CA ILE A 256 -4.83 7.83 1.91
C ILE A 256 -6.29 7.36 2.00
N SER A 257 -7.16 7.98 1.21
CA SER A 257 -8.56 7.61 1.07
C SER A 257 -8.72 6.46 0.08
N PHE A 258 -9.59 5.51 0.40
CA PHE A 258 -9.96 4.39 -0.47
C PHE A 258 -11.50 4.26 -0.54
N PRO A 259 -12.10 3.98 -1.71
CA PRO A 259 -13.55 3.76 -1.84
C PRO A 259 -14.10 2.62 -0.96
N LYS A 260 -13.26 1.65 -0.58
CA LYS A 260 -13.61 0.54 0.33
C LYS A 260 -12.49 0.24 1.32
N SER A 261 -12.34 1.09 2.33
CA SER A 261 -11.44 0.82 3.46
C SER A 261 -11.98 -0.22 4.45
N MET A 262 -11.07 -0.84 5.19
CA MET A 262 -11.32 -1.82 6.25
C MET A 262 -10.50 -1.46 7.52
N ARG A 263 -10.72 -2.19 8.62
CA ARG A 263 -9.97 -2.09 9.88
C ARG A 263 -9.59 -3.50 10.38
N TRP A 264 -8.41 -3.63 10.98
CA TRP A 264 -7.84 -4.89 11.51
C TRP A 264 -7.06 -4.57 12.79
N ASN A 265 -7.43 -5.24 13.89
CA ASN A 265 -6.79 -5.25 15.21
C ASN A 265 -6.40 -3.86 15.80
N SER A 266 -6.89 -2.77 15.20
CA SER A 266 -6.47 -1.40 15.43
C SER A 266 -7.53 -0.43 14.89
N ASN A 267 -7.42 0.85 15.27
CA ASN A 267 -8.31 1.91 14.79
C ASN A 267 -7.95 2.41 13.37
N ILE A 268 -6.85 1.93 12.79
CA ILE A 268 -6.30 2.39 11.51
C ILE A 268 -7.12 1.84 10.34
N VAL A 269 -7.26 2.67 9.31
CA VAL A 269 -8.13 2.49 8.15
C VAL A 269 -7.27 2.46 6.89
N PHE A 270 -7.39 1.42 6.07
CA PHE A 270 -6.70 1.27 4.77
C PHE A 270 -7.48 0.28 3.88
N SER A 271 -7.20 0.15 2.58
CA SER A 271 -7.90 -0.84 1.73
C SER A 271 -7.55 -2.30 2.09
N ARG A 272 -6.28 -2.59 2.41
CA ARG A 272 -5.80 -3.94 2.79
C ARG A 272 -4.84 -3.91 3.98
N PRO A 273 -4.65 -5.03 4.70
CA PRO A 273 -3.67 -5.12 5.77
C PRO A 273 -2.28 -4.73 5.25
N VAL A 274 -1.65 -3.77 5.92
CA VAL A 274 -0.22 -3.51 5.79
C VAL A 274 0.53 -4.70 6.40
N ARG A 275 1.67 -5.08 5.80
CA ARG A 275 2.43 -6.29 6.16
C ARG A 275 3.92 -6.05 6.41
N TRP A 276 4.52 -5.09 5.72
CA TRP A 276 5.85 -4.56 6.01
C TRP A 276 5.91 -3.09 5.61
N ILE A 277 6.85 -2.35 6.19
CA ILE A 277 7.13 -0.95 5.83
C ILE A 277 8.64 -0.82 5.66
N MET A 278 9.08 -0.29 4.53
CA MET A 278 10.47 0.08 4.31
C MET A 278 10.58 1.60 4.22
N ALA A 279 11.58 2.19 4.88
CA ALA A 279 11.84 3.63 4.78
C ALA A 279 13.34 3.92 4.89
N LEU A 280 13.95 4.40 3.82
CA LEU A 280 15.39 4.61 3.70
C LEU A 280 15.68 6.01 3.15
N HIS A 281 16.69 6.70 3.69
CA HIS A 281 17.30 7.90 3.13
C HIS A 281 18.80 7.66 3.00
N GLY A 282 19.30 7.41 1.79
CA GLY A 282 20.61 6.79 1.62
C GLY A 282 20.67 5.41 2.29
N ASP A 283 21.66 5.18 3.16
CA ASP A 283 21.79 3.98 4.01
C ASP A 283 21.08 4.11 5.38
N LEU A 284 20.46 5.25 5.69
CA LEU A 284 19.79 5.50 6.96
C LEU A 284 18.32 5.06 6.92
N VAL A 285 17.91 4.19 7.86
CA VAL A 285 16.49 3.90 8.09
C VAL A 285 15.80 5.12 8.70
N VAL A 286 14.63 5.51 8.18
CA VAL A 286 13.78 6.59 8.73
C VAL A 286 12.77 5.96 9.71
N PRO A 287 12.93 6.12 11.04
CA PRO A 287 12.25 5.27 12.03
C PRO A 287 10.86 5.79 12.45
N PHE A 288 9.81 5.15 11.97
CA PHE A 288 8.43 5.36 12.42
C PHE A 288 7.68 4.03 12.56
N SER A 289 6.41 4.09 13.00
CA SER A 289 5.53 2.91 13.01
C SER A 289 4.11 3.28 12.58
N PHE A 290 3.44 2.38 11.86
CA PHE A 290 2.08 2.51 11.36
C PHE A 290 1.39 1.14 11.34
N ALA A 291 0.10 1.06 11.67
CA ALA A 291 -0.67 -0.19 11.73
C ALA A 291 -0.04 -1.32 12.59
N GLY A 292 0.76 -0.98 13.60
CA GLY A 292 1.49 -1.94 14.44
C GLY A 292 2.83 -2.43 13.86
N ILE A 293 3.24 -1.91 12.71
CA ILE A 293 4.46 -2.28 11.99
C ILE A 293 5.43 -1.09 12.01
N SER A 294 6.67 -1.31 12.41
CA SER A 294 7.74 -0.30 12.28
C SER A 294 8.38 -0.31 10.89
N SER A 295 8.93 0.82 10.46
CA SER A 295 9.75 0.91 9.25
C SER A 295 11.12 0.24 9.43
N GLY A 296 11.68 -0.28 8.33
CA GLY A 296 13.01 -0.87 8.29
C GLY A 296 13.66 -0.83 6.90
N SER A 297 14.61 -1.74 6.67
CA SER A 297 15.34 -1.94 5.41
C SER A 297 15.00 -3.27 4.69
N GLN A 298 13.89 -3.91 5.09
CA GLN A 298 13.44 -5.20 4.54
C GLN A 298 12.24 -5.01 3.62
N SER A 299 12.18 -5.81 2.56
CA SER A 299 11.15 -5.79 1.53
C SER A 299 10.77 -7.22 1.11
N CYS A 300 9.53 -7.43 0.64
CA CYS A 300 9.04 -8.76 0.27
C CYS A 300 8.93 -8.94 -1.25
N GLY A 301 9.46 -10.06 -1.74
CA GLY A 301 9.41 -10.49 -3.14
C GLY A 301 8.20 -11.38 -3.46
N LEU A 302 8.34 -12.26 -4.45
CA LEU A 302 7.38 -13.33 -4.69
C LEU A 302 7.37 -14.33 -3.51
N ARG A 303 6.18 -14.69 -3.01
CA ARG A 303 6.00 -15.64 -1.89
C ARG A 303 6.75 -16.98 -2.09
N ASN A 304 6.92 -17.43 -3.34
CA ASN A 304 7.52 -18.73 -3.69
C ASN A 304 8.94 -18.59 -4.30
N SER A 305 9.67 -17.51 -3.99
CA SER A 305 11.04 -17.27 -4.47
C SER A 305 12.08 -17.44 -3.36
N SER A 306 13.33 -17.74 -3.73
CA SER A 306 14.48 -17.63 -2.81
C SER A 306 14.71 -16.20 -2.30
N LEU A 307 14.13 -15.20 -2.98
CA LEU A 307 14.09 -13.79 -2.57
C LEU A 307 12.69 -13.38 -2.08
N ALA A 308 11.95 -14.29 -1.44
CA ALA A 308 10.63 -13.97 -0.84
C ALA A 308 10.69 -12.85 0.21
N ASN A 309 11.79 -12.74 0.94
CA ASN A 309 12.18 -11.56 1.71
C ASN A 309 13.61 -11.17 1.31
N PHE A 310 13.87 -9.87 1.19
CA PHE A 310 15.20 -9.36 0.87
C PHE A 310 15.48 -8.02 1.59
N LYS A 311 16.76 -7.80 1.91
CA LYS A 311 17.24 -6.52 2.45
C LYS A 311 17.59 -5.59 1.30
N VAL A 312 17.25 -4.31 1.46
CA VAL A 312 17.73 -3.20 0.62
C VAL A 312 18.81 -2.46 1.42
N GLU A 313 20.01 -2.34 0.86
CA GLU A 313 21.15 -1.75 1.59
C GLU A 313 21.11 -0.21 1.57
N THR A 314 20.73 0.40 0.45
CA THR A 314 20.50 1.85 0.35
C THR A 314 19.27 2.18 -0.51
N ALA A 315 18.71 3.36 -0.28
CA ALA A 315 17.62 3.93 -1.07
C ALA A 315 17.92 3.96 -2.59
N GLU A 316 19.16 4.26 -2.99
CA GLU A 316 19.62 4.24 -4.37
C GLU A 316 19.60 2.83 -4.99
N SER A 317 19.89 1.80 -4.18
CA SER A 317 19.86 0.39 -4.64
C SER A 317 18.44 -0.19 -4.79
N TYR A 318 17.41 0.52 -4.33
CA TYR A 318 16.05 -0.02 -4.19
C TYR A 318 15.49 -0.63 -5.48
N LEU A 319 15.39 0.16 -6.57
CA LEU A 319 14.73 -0.26 -7.80
C LEU A 319 15.39 -1.51 -8.39
N HIS A 320 16.73 -1.54 -8.46
CA HIS A 320 17.49 -2.69 -8.93
C HIS A 320 17.36 -3.91 -8.00
N THR A 321 17.22 -3.72 -6.68
CA THR A 321 17.03 -4.83 -5.75
C THR A 321 15.63 -5.45 -5.92
N VAL A 322 14.61 -4.64 -6.18
CA VAL A 322 13.23 -5.08 -6.49
C VAL A 322 13.15 -5.80 -7.85
N GLU A 323 13.80 -5.24 -8.87
CA GLU A 323 13.99 -5.86 -10.19
C GLU A 323 14.69 -7.23 -10.06
N LYS A 324 15.73 -7.34 -9.22
CA LYS A 324 16.47 -8.58 -8.97
C LYS A 324 15.68 -9.62 -8.17
N ALA A 325 14.68 -9.20 -7.38
CA ALA A 325 13.64 -10.08 -6.84
C ALA A 325 12.57 -10.47 -7.91
N GLY A 326 12.72 -9.98 -9.14
CA GLY A 326 11.91 -10.23 -10.33
C GLY A 326 10.64 -9.38 -10.44
N ILE A 327 10.44 -8.41 -9.55
CA ILE A 327 9.26 -7.53 -9.56
C ILE A 327 9.50 -6.39 -10.55
N VAL A 328 8.72 -6.35 -11.63
CA VAL A 328 8.67 -5.19 -12.54
C VAL A 328 7.79 -4.13 -11.87
N ILE A 329 8.43 -3.21 -11.13
CA ILE A 329 7.74 -2.27 -10.25
C ILE A 329 7.14 -1.08 -11.02
N ASP A 330 7.77 -0.66 -12.12
CA ASP A 330 7.22 0.35 -13.02
C ASP A 330 5.96 -0.19 -13.71
N VAL A 331 4.98 0.69 -13.97
CA VAL A 331 3.72 0.30 -14.62
C VAL A 331 3.83 0.33 -16.14
N GLN A 332 4.58 1.27 -16.72
CA GLN A 332 4.73 1.42 -18.16
C GLN A 332 5.67 0.36 -18.73
N GLU A 333 6.76 0.05 -18.03
CA GLU A 333 7.66 -1.07 -18.38
C GLU A 333 6.91 -2.41 -18.35
N ARG A 334 6.16 -2.65 -17.27
CA ARG A 334 5.31 -3.83 -17.08
C ARG A 334 4.22 -3.92 -18.16
N ARG A 335 3.52 -2.83 -18.46
CA ARG A 335 2.51 -2.76 -19.54
C ARG A 335 3.13 -3.09 -20.89
N ALA A 336 4.25 -2.45 -21.24
CA ALA A 336 4.97 -2.71 -22.48
C ALA A 336 5.40 -4.18 -22.60
N LYS A 337 5.90 -4.78 -21.51
CA LYS A 337 6.28 -6.19 -21.48
C LYS A 337 5.08 -7.14 -21.57
N ILE A 338 3.97 -6.86 -20.89
CA ILE A 338 2.72 -7.63 -21.01
C ILE A 338 2.20 -7.61 -22.45
N LEU A 339 2.25 -6.44 -23.11
CA LEU A 339 1.86 -6.26 -24.50
C LEU A 339 2.74 -7.09 -25.46
N ASP A 340 4.07 -7.02 -25.33
CA ASP A 340 4.98 -7.76 -26.21
C ASP A 340 4.93 -9.28 -25.98
N ASP A 341 4.97 -9.74 -24.72
CA ASP A 341 4.85 -11.15 -24.36
C ASP A 341 3.54 -11.74 -24.91
N SER A 342 2.41 -11.05 -24.69
CA SER A 342 1.09 -11.53 -25.13
C SER A 342 0.94 -11.49 -26.66
N SER A 343 1.45 -10.45 -27.32
CA SER A 343 1.41 -10.32 -28.78
C SER A 343 2.33 -11.35 -29.46
N THR A 344 3.44 -11.71 -28.83
CA THR A 344 4.36 -12.76 -29.31
C THR A 344 3.74 -14.15 -29.16
N LEU A 345 3.09 -14.43 -28.03
CA LEU A 345 2.39 -15.70 -27.79
C LEU A 345 1.17 -15.89 -28.71
N ALA A 346 0.41 -14.84 -28.97
CA ALA A 346 -0.71 -14.89 -29.92
C ALA A 346 -0.24 -15.20 -31.35
N ARG A 347 0.81 -14.50 -31.83
CA ARG A 347 1.47 -14.79 -33.11
C ARG A 347 2.00 -16.22 -33.21
N GLY A 348 2.41 -16.82 -32.09
CA GLY A 348 2.85 -18.22 -32.01
C GLY A 348 1.77 -19.27 -32.28
N VAL A 349 0.50 -18.87 -32.42
CA VAL A 349 -0.64 -19.75 -32.80
C VAL A 349 -1.52 -19.13 -33.89
N ASP A 350 -0.95 -18.30 -34.76
CA ASP A 350 -1.64 -17.60 -35.86
C ASP A 350 -2.82 -16.71 -35.41
N GLY A 351 -2.74 -16.14 -34.19
CA GLY A 351 -3.76 -15.29 -33.59
C GLY A 351 -3.32 -13.85 -33.32
N ASP A 352 -4.29 -12.94 -33.34
CA ASP A 352 -4.10 -11.54 -32.96
C ASP A 352 -4.34 -11.31 -31.46
N PHE A 353 -3.53 -10.48 -30.81
CA PHE A 353 -3.76 -10.04 -29.44
C PHE A 353 -4.56 -8.73 -29.41
N ILE A 354 -5.83 -8.83 -28.99
CA ILE A 354 -6.74 -7.67 -28.87
C ILE A 354 -6.97 -7.35 -27.39
N ALA A 355 -6.47 -6.21 -26.93
CA ALA A 355 -6.61 -5.76 -25.55
C ALA A 355 -7.05 -4.29 -25.46
N PRO A 356 -8.31 -4.00 -25.09
CA PRO A 356 -8.79 -2.63 -24.86
C PRO A 356 -8.04 -1.95 -23.70
N ASP A 357 -7.78 -0.65 -23.79
CA ASP A 357 -6.98 0.09 -22.79
C ASP A 357 -7.50 0.00 -21.36
N SER A 358 -8.83 0.00 -21.17
CA SER A 358 -9.46 -0.15 -19.86
C SER A 358 -9.27 -1.54 -19.24
N LEU A 359 -9.04 -2.56 -20.08
CA LEU A 359 -8.72 -3.91 -19.64
C LEU A 359 -7.22 -4.04 -19.34
N LEU A 360 -6.36 -3.43 -20.17
CA LEU A 360 -4.92 -3.34 -19.90
C LEU A 360 -4.67 -2.64 -18.56
N GLN A 361 -5.33 -1.52 -18.30
CA GLN A 361 -5.20 -0.79 -17.03
C GLN A 361 -5.61 -1.61 -15.80
N GLU A 362 -6.62 -2.48 -15.90
CA GLU A 362 -6.97 -3.42 -14.81
C GLU A 362 -5.88 -4.49 -14.62
N VAL A 363 -5.33 -5.01 -15.72
CA VAL A 363 -4.34 -6.09 -15.79
C VAL A 363 -2.94 -5.64 -15.34
N ASP A 364 -2.50 -4.45 -15.76
CA ASP A 364 -1.23 -3.80 -15.37
C ASP A 364 -1.10 -3.73 -13.84
N PHE A 365 -2.21 -3.48 -13.15
CA PHE A 365 -2.31 -3.42 -11.69
C PHE A 365 -2.93 -4.67 -11.04
N LEU A 366 -3.04 -5.81 -11.74
CA LEU A 366 -3.43 -7.10 -11.14
C LEU A 366 -2.23 -8.06 -10.96
N PHE A 367 -1.16 -7.89 -11.73
CA PHE A 367 0.06 -8.70 -11.64
C PHE A 367 1.32 -7.83 -11.60
N TYR A 368 2.42 -8.43 -11.15
CA TYR A 368 3.68 -7.74 -10.81
C TYR A 368 4.93 -8.57 -11.17
N PHE A 369 4.75 -9.59 -12.02
CA PHE A 369 5.79 -10.47 -12.52
C PHE A 369 5.40 -10.95 -13.92
N ALA A 370 6.17 -10.57 -14.96
CA ALA A 370 5.79 -10.82 -16.35
C ALA A 370 5.67 -12.32 -16.70
N TYR A 371 6.59 -13.13 -16.18
CA TYR A 371 6.72 -14.56 -16.54
C TYR A 371 5.46 -15.41 -16.29
N PHE A 372 4.59 -15.00 -15.35
CA PHE A 372 3.37 -15.74 -15.02
C PHE A 372 2.23 -15.51 -16.04
N TYR A 373 2.30 -14.46 -16.86
CA TYR A 373 1.43 -14.30 -18.03
C TYR A 373 1.77 -15.31 -19.10
N GLY A 374 3.07 -15.51 -19.38
CA GLY A 374 3.55 -16.42 -20.41
C GLY A 374 3.01 -17.84 -20.22
N LEU A 375 3.24 -18.43 -19.05
CA LEU A 375 2.72 -19.76 -18.72
C LEU A 375 1.19 -19.87 -18.79
N LYS A 376 0.46 -18.82 -18.38
CA LYS A 376 -1.02 -18.81 -18.43
C LYS A 376 -1.56 -18.69 -19.86
N LEU A 377 -0.97 -17.83 -20.71
CA LEU A 377 -1.33 -17.79 -22.13
C LEU A 377 -0.95 -19.09 -22.83
N GLU A 378 0.25 -19.64 -22.59
CA GLU A 378 0.69 -20.89 -23.21
C GLU A 378 -0.28 -22.05 -22.91
N ILE A 379 -0.74 -22.18 -21.66
CA ILE A 379 -1.76 -23.17 -21.28
C ILE A 379 -3.12 -22.89 -21.95
N ILE A 380 -3.54 -21.63 -22.06
CA ILE A 380 -4.82 -21.27 -22.71
C ILE A 380 -4.80 -21.54 -24.22
N LEU A 381 -3.73 -21.13 -24.90
CA LEU A 381 -3.58 -21.23 -26.36
C LEU A 381 -3.41 -22.70 -26.79
N LYS A 382 -2.65 -23.51 -26.04
CA LYS A 382 -2.40 -24.93 -26.32
C LYS A 382 -3.64 -25.83 -26.27
N TYR A 383 -4.75 -25.35 -25.71
CA TYR A 383 -6.03 -26.08 -25.59
C TYR A 383 -7.19 -25.44 -26.37
N LEU A 384 -6.97 -24.35 -27.11
CA LEU A 384 -7.97 -23.72 -27.98
C LEU A 384 -7.79 -24.15 -29.44
N LYS A 385 -8.88 -24.49 -30.13
CA LYS A 385 -8.83 -24.95 -31.54
C LYS A 385 -8.65 -23.77 -32.50
N PRO A 386 -7.94 -23.92 -33.64
CA PRO A 386 -7.58 -22.83 -34.56
C PRO A 386 -8.73 -22.08 -35.27
N GLN A 387 -10.00 -22.44 -35.02
CA GLN A 387 -11.16 -21.86 -35.71
C GLN A 387 -11.81 -20.68 -34.95
N LEU A 388 -11.36 -20.36 -33.73
CA LEU A 388 -11.79 -19.17 -33.01
C LEU A 388 -10.83 -18.00 -33.26
N ARG A 389 -11.23 -17.06 -34.12
CA ARG A 389 -10.65 -15.71 -34.14
C ARG A 389 -10.89 -15.07 -32.76
N LEU A 390 -9.82 -14.81 -32.03
CA LEU A 390 -9.84 -14.90 -30.56
C LEU A 390 -10.02 -13.55 -29.86
N LEU A 391 -11.28 -13.20 -29.56
CA LEU A 391 -11.60 -12.02 -28.75
C LEU A 391 -11.44 -12.32 -27.24
N ILE A 392 -10.30 -11.96 -26.66
CA ILE A 392 -9.95 -12.31 -25.27
C ILE A 392 -10.57 -11.34 -24.25
N LEU A 393 -11.88 -11.48 -23.96
CA LEU A 393 -12.50 -10.78 -22.83
C LEU A 393 -12.06 -11.37 -21.47
N TRP A 394 -10.98 -10.84 -20.90
CA TRP A 394 -10.44 -11.22 -19.58
C TRP A 394 -11.38 -10.96 -18.39
N ARG A 395 -12.32 -10.02 -18.50
CA ARG A 395 -13.14 -9.44 -17.40
C ARG A 395 -14.02 -10.43 -16.60
N ARG A 396 -13.95 -11.73 -16.90
CA ARG A 396 -14.66 -12.82 -16.21
C ARG A 396 -13.77 -14.01 -15.83
N LEU A 397 -12.46 -13.95 -16.07
CA LEU A 397 -11.49 -15.00 -15.71
C LEU A 397 -10.63 -14.66 -14.48
N CYS A 398 -10.50 -13.38 -14.10
CA CYS A 398 -9.70 -12.99 -12.93
C CYS A 398 -10.13 -13.65 -11.60
N PRO A 399 -11.42 -13.74 -11.23
CA PRO A 399 -11.83 -14.33 -9.94
C PRO A 399 -11.38 -15.79 -9.80
N PHE A 400 -11.53 -16.57 -10.87
CA PHE A 400 -11.23 -18.00 -10.93
C PHE A 400 -9.77 -18.37 -10.64
N LEU A 401 -8.84 -17.43 -10.78
CA LEU A 401 -7.41 -17.66 -10.62
C LEU A 401 -6.81 -17.00 -9.37
N VAL A 402 -7.63 -16.34 -8.54
CA VAL A 402 -7.26 -15.89 -7.20
C VAL A 402 -7.60 -16.97 -6.18
N ASP A 403 -8.84 -17.50 -6.22
CA ASP A 403 -9.29 -18.58 -5.31
C ASP A 403 -8.43 -19.86 -5.45
N MET A 404 -7.87 -20.11 -6.65
CA MET A 404 -6.99 -21.26 -6.92
C MET A 404 -5.56 -21.14 -6.37
N MET A 405 -5.20 -20.04 -5.69
CA MET A 405 -3.83 -19.80 -5.18
C MET A 405 -3.75 -19.59 -3.66
N ILE A 406 -4.78 -20.01 -2.92
CA ILE A 406 -4.69 -20.19 -1.46
C ILE A 406 -4.27 -21.65 -1.20
N PRO A 407 -3.01 -21.91 -0.76
CA PRO A 407 -2.62 -23.25 -0.30
C PRO A 407 -3.29 -23.59 1.04
N SER A 408 -3.43 -24.89 1.31
CA SER A 408 -3.99 -25.47 2.55
C SER A 408 -3.11 -25.23 3.78
#